data_AF-A0A225VFA7-F1
#
_entry.id   AF-A0A225VFA7-F1
#
_cell.length_a   1.000
_cell.length_b   1.000
_cell.length_c   1.000
_cell.angle_alpha   90.00
_cell.angle_beta   90.00
_cell.angle_gamma   90.00
#
_symmetry.space_group_name_H-M   'P 1'
#
loop_
_entity.id
_entity.type
_entity.pdbx_description
1 polymer ?
#
loop_
_entity_poly.entity_id
_entity_poly.type
_entity_poly.pdbx_seq_one_letter_code
_entity_poly.pdbx_strand_id
1 'polypeptide(L)'
;MHVYGRDVEFISDIFGPKPWTIFRWYSLFLDKGVVEEAKPPIKTARWPAEVLQGVDRYVKQHPTFYLEELQDYIRESHLVVPTAVNVF
;
A
#
# COMPACT_ATOMS: atom_id res chain seq x y z
N MET A 1 -3.63 -22.14 25.44
CA MET A 1 -3.84 -22.29 23.97
C MET A 1 -2.52 -22.70 23.37
N HIS A 2 -2.47 -23.65 22.44
CA HIS A 2 -1.19 -24.29 22.08
C HIS A 2 -0.71 -23.95 20.68
N VAL A 3 0.56 -23.57 20.56
CA VAL A 3 1.29 -23.41 19.29
C VAL A 3 2.42 -24.44 19.31
N TYR A 4 2.47 -25.32 18.30
CA TYR A 4 3.39 -26.46 18.26
C TYR A 4 3.38 -27.34 19.52
N GLY A 5 2.21 -27.51 20.15
CA GLY A 5 2.06 -28.30 21.39
C GLY A 5 2.62 -27.64 22.65
N ARG A 6 3.11 -26.39 22.56
CA ARG A 6 3.51 -25.57 23.71
C ARG A 6 2.46 -24.52 24.00
N ASP A 7 2.25 -24.21 25.27
CA ASP A 7 1.31 -23.16 25.65
C ASP A 7 1.83 -21.77 25.23
N VAL A 8 0.93 -20.93 24.74
CA VAL A 8 1.27 -19.61 24.21
C VAL A 8 1.72 -18.66 25.32
N GLU A 9 1.24 -18.82 26.55
CA GLU A 9 1.71 -18.02 27.70
C GLU A 9 3.19 -18.32 27.99
N PHE A 10 3.57 -19.60 27.98
CA PHE A 10 4.96 -20.02 28.12
C PHE A 10 5.87 -19.46 27.01
N ILE A 11 5.40 -19.44 25.76
CA ILE A 11 6.15 -18.84 24.64
C ILE A 11 6.24 -17.32 24.82
N SER A 12 5.16 -16.66 25.25
CA SER A 12 5.14 -15.22 25.52
C SER A 12 6.17 -14.84 26.59
N ASP A 13 6.24 -15.60 27.68
CA ASP A 13 7.17 -15.33 28.78
C ASP A 13 8.63 -15.50 28.39
N ILE A 14 8.95 -16.49 27.54
CA ILE A 14 10.32 -16.75 27.08
C ILE A 14 10.77 -15.74 26.03
N PHE A 15 9.92 -15.47 25.04
CA PHE A 15 10.33 -14.71 23.86
C PHE A 15 10.01 -13.22 23.98
N GLY A 16 9.02 -12.84 24.80
CA GLY A 16 8.62 -11.44 25.05
C GLY A 16 7.40 -10.90 24.28
N PRO A 17 7.04 -11.39 23.06
CA PRO A 17 5.81 -10.95 22.41
C PRO A 17 4.58 -11.34 23.20
N LYS A 18 3.59 -10.44 23.20
CA LYS A 18 2.29 -10.71 23.82
C LYS A 18 1.62 -11.94 23.17
N PRO A 19 0.79 -12.70 23.91
CA PRO A 19 0.10 -13.90 23.40
C PRO A 19 -0.68 -13.67 22.09
N TRP A 20 -1.33 -12.53 21.94
CA TRP A 20 -2.09 -12.19 20.74
C TRP A 20 -1.20 -11.97 19.50
N THR A 21 0.03 -11.49 19.68
CA THR A 21 1.01 -11.36 18.59
C THR A 21 1.44 -12.74 18.10
N ILE A 22 1.74 -13.65 19.03
CA ILE A 22 2.09 -15.04 18.72
C ILE A 22 0.93 -15.72 17.99
N PHE A 23 -0.31 -15.48 18.43
CA PHE A 23 -1.49 -16.00 17.77
C PHE A 23 -1.68 -15.47 16.35
N ARG A 24 -1.49 -14.16 16.15
CA ARG A 24 -1.54 -13.54 14.83
C ARG A 24 -0.52 -14.17 13.89
N TRP A 25 0.71 -14.36 14.35
CA TRP A 25 1.77 -15.00 13.57
C TRP A 25 1.46 -16.46 13.25
N TYR A 26 0.96 -17.22 14.23
CA TYR A 26 0.57 -18.61 14.01
C TYR A 26 -0.58 -18.73 13.01
N SER A 27 -1.59 -17.87 13.12
CA SER A 27 -2.69 -17.79 12.16
C SER A 27 -2.20 -17.43 10.75
N LEU A 28 -1.30 -16.45 10.63
CA LEU A 28 -0.68 -16.08 9.35
C LEU A 28 0.12 -17.24 8.73
N PHE A 29 0.85 -17.98 9.56
CA PHE A 29 1.60 -19.15 9.12
C PHE A 29 0.67 -20.27 8.61
N LEU A 30 -0.43 -20.55 9.30
CA LEU A 30 -1.40 -21.55 8.86
C LEU A 30 -2.11 -21.17 7.55
N ASP A 31 -2.38 -19.87 7.35
CA ASP A 31 -3.06 -19.36 6.15
C ASP A 31 -2.10 -19.26 4.94
N LYS A 32 -0.92 -18.67 5.12
CA LYS A 32 -0.02 -18.28 4.01
C LYS A 32 1.28 -19.07 3.94
N GLY A 33 1.58 -19.90 4.94
CA GLY A 33 2.87 -20.59 5.08
C GLY A 33 4.03 -19.67 5.49
N VAL A 34 3.78 -18.37 5.66
CA VAL A 34 4.79 -17.36 6.01
C VAL A 34 4.26 -16.40 7.07
N VAL A 35 5.16 -15.92 7.93
CA VAL A 35 4.86 -14.97 9.01
C VAL A 35 5.14 -13.52 8.58
N GLU A 36 5.55 -13.31 7.33
CA GLU A 36 5.88 -11.98 6.81
C GLU A 36 4.67 -11.03 6.91
N GLU A 37 4.95 -9.79 7.33
CA GLU A 37 3.93 -8.75 7.31
C GLU A 37 3.48 -8.52 5.87
N ALA A 38 2.16 -8.44 5.66
CA ALA A 38 1.63 -8.10 4.36
C ALA A 38 2.29 -6.79 3.91
N LYS A 39 2.88 -6.77 2.70
CA LYS A 39 3.44 -5.55 2.12
C LYS A 39 2.38 -4.45 2.27
N PRO A 40 2.76 -3.26 2.78
CA PRO A 40 1.81 -2.18 2.90
C PRO A 40 1.15 -2.01 1.54
N PRO A 41 -0.19 -1.89 1.49
CA PRO A 41 -0.87 -1.71 0.22
C PRO A 41 -0.21 -0.53 -0.46
N ILE A 42 0.29 -0.74 -1.68
CA ILE A 42 0.80 0.34 -2.51
C ILE A 42 -0.38 1.32 -2.57
N LYS A 43 -0.18 2.51 -2.02
CA LYS A 43 -1.15 3.60 -2.13
C LYS A 43 -1.16 4.00 -3.60
N THR A 44 -1.87 3.24 -4.43
CA THR A 44 -2.10 3.60 -5.82
C THR A 44 -2.90 4.89 -5.76
N ALA A 45 -2.26 5.98 -6.16
CA ALA A 45 -2.94 7.24 -6.34
C ALA A 45 -4.15 6.97 -7.26
N ARG A 46 -5.32 7.53 -6.93
CA ARG A 46 -6.62 7.33 -7.59
C ARG A 46 -6.67 7.74 -9.08
N TRP A 47 -5.52 7.91 -9.72
CA TRP A 47 -5.44 8.35 -11.10
C TRP A 47 -5.71 7.18 -12.05
N PRO A 48 -6.57 7.39 -13.06
CA PRO A 48 -6.75 6.42 -14.13
C PRO A 48 -5.41 6.06 -14.79
N ALA A 49 -5.28 4.82 -15.27
CA ALA A 49 -4.07 4.35 -15.94
C ALA A 49 -3.69 5.22 -17.14
N GLU A 50 -4.68 5.81 -17.82
CA GLU A 50 -4.50 6.74 -18.94
C GLU A 50 -3.72 8.00 -18.53
N VAL A 51 -4.03 8.56 -17.35
CA VAL A 51 -3.34 9.74 -16.83
C VAL A 51 -1.89 9.40 -16.48
N LEU A 52 -1.65 8.25 -15.85
CA LEU A 52 -0.30 7.79 -15.51
C LEU A 52 0.56 7.59 -16.77
N GLN A 53 -0.01 7.03 -17.84
CA GLN A 53 0.68 6.87 -19.12
C GLN A 53 0.97 8.20 -19.81
N GLY A 54 0.05 9.17 -19.72
CA GLY A 54 0.24 10.53 -20.21
C GLY A 54 1.40 11.22 -19.50
N VAL A 55 1.41 11.18 -18.16
CA VAL A 55 2.48 11.75 -17.32
C VAL A 55 3.83 11.09 -17.62
N ASP A 56 3.90 9.76 -17.71
CA ASP A 56 5.15 9.05 -18.02
C ASP A 56 5.71 9.47 -19.40
N ARG A 57 4.83 9.65 -20.39
CA ARG A 57 5.22 10.14 -21.72
C ARG A 57 5.74 11.57 -21.66
N TYR A 58 5.03 12.45 -20.96
CA TYR A 58 5.41 13.86 -20.82
C TYR A 58 6.78 14.02 -20.14
N VAL A 59 7.00 13.34 -19.01
CA VAL A 59 8.27 13.38 -18.27
C VAL A 59 9.44 12.85 -19.11
N LYS A 60 9.20 11.84 -19.95
CA LYS A 60 10.23 11.32 -20.87
C LYS A 60 10.56 12.28 -22.01
N GLN A 61 9.59 13.06 -22.48
CA GLN A 61 9.77 14.03 -23.56
C GLN A 61 10.38 15.35 -23.04
N HIS A 62 10.11 15.69 -21.78
CA HIS A 62 10.57 16.90 -21.11
C HIS A 62 11.39 16.52 -19.87
N PRO A 63 12.72 16.29 -19.99
CA PRO A 63 13.56 15.91 -18.85
C PRO A 63 13.73 17.05 -17.82
N THR A 64 13.47 18.28 -18.24
CA THR A 64 13.39 19.47 -17.39
C THR A 64 12.03 20.12 -17.63
N PHE A 65 11.18 20.10 -16.60
CA PHE A 65 9.86 20.72 -16.62
C PHE A 65 9.56 21.28 -15.23
N TYR A 66 8.72 22.30 -15.19
CA TYR A 66 8.17 22.83 -13.94
C TYR A 66 6.92 22.05 -13.53
N LEU A 67 6.64 21.98 -12.23
CA LEU A 67 5.47 21.24 -11.73
C LEU A 67 4.16 21.81 -12.30
N GLU A 68 4.13 23.12 -12.49
CA GLU A 68 3.04 23.89 -13.09
C GLU A 68 2.76 23.44 -14.53
N GLU A 69 3.80 23.23 -15.33
CA GLU A 69 3.67 22.77 -16.72
C GLU A 69 3.08 21.36 -16.80
N LEU A 70 3.47 20.48 -15.86
CA LEU A 70 2.88 19.15 -15.75
C LEU A 70 1.42 19.22 -15.30
N GLN A 71 1.08 20.12 -14.38
CA GLN A 71 -0.32 20.32 -13.97
C GLN A 71 -1.18 20.83 -15.11
N ASP A 72 -0.68 21.79 -15.89
CA ASP A 72 -1.38 22.32 -17.06
C ASP A 72 -1.51 21.25 -18.14
N TYR A 73 -0.46 20.47 -18.40
CA TYR A 73 -0.52 19.32 -19.28
C TYR A 73 -1.62 18.32 -18.86
N ILE A 74 -1.67 17.94 -17.58
CA ILE A 74 -2.70 17.00 -17.08
C ILE A 74 -4.10 17.62 -17.21
N ARG A 75 -4.26 18.91 -16.92
CA ARG A 75 -5.56 19.61 -17.08
C ARG A 75 -5.98 19.59 -18.54
N GLU A 76 -5.12 20.01 -19.47
CA GLU A 76 -5.43 20.14 -20.89
C GLU A 76 -5.64 18.78 -21.58
N SER A 77 -4.80 17.80 -21.29
CA SER A 77 -4.84 16.47 -21.95
C SER A 77 -5.93 15.56 -21.42
N HIS A 78 -6.37 15.75 -20.18
CA HIS A 78 -7.37 14.90 -19.52
C HIS A 78 -8.59 15.68 -19.02
N LEU A 79 -9.10 16.64 -19.82
CA LEU A 79 -10.37 17.35 -19.62
C LEU A 79 -11.59 16.39 -19.65
N VAL A 80 -11.72 15.55 -18.62
CA VAL A 80 -13.00 15.05 -18.11
C VAL A 80 -12.92 15.19 -16.60
N VAL A 81 -13.49 16.28 -16.12
CA VAL A 81 -13.84 16.50 -14.73
C VAL A 81 -14.86 15.43 -14.32
N PRO A 82 -14.63 14.56 -13.32
CA PRO A 82 -15.70 14.15 -12.45
C PRO A 82 -15.76 15.19 -11.34
N THR A 83 -16.75 16.06 -11.46
CA THR A 83 -17.19 16.97 -10.41
C THR A 83 -17.42 16.17 -9.13
N ALA A 84 -16.96 16.73 -8.01
CA ALA A 84 -17.06 16.21 -6.65
C ALA A 84 -16.18 14.97 -6.38
N VAL A 85 -15.24 15.02 -5.44
CA VAL A 85 -15.61 15.10 -4.03
C VAL A 85 -14.74 16.12 -3.29
N ASN A 86 -15.35 17.26 -3.00
CA ASN A 86 -14.99 18.10 -1.88
C ASN A 86 -15.32 17.30 -0.60
N VAL A 87 -14.33 16.95 0.20
CA VAL A 87 -14.57 16.47 1.58
C VAL A 87 -13.74 17.37 2.49
N PHE A 88 -14.46 18.24 3.19
CA PHE A 88 -14.03 18.84 4.44
C PHE A 88 -13.73 17.74 5.48
#